data_AF-A0A536XA85-F1
#
_entry.id   AF-A0A536XA85-F1
#
_cell.length_a   1.000
_cell.length_b   1.000
_cell.length_c   1.000
_cell.angle_alpha   90.00
_cell.angle_beta   90.00
_cell.angle_gamma   90.00
#
_symmetry.space_group_name_H-M   'P 1'
#
loop_
_entity.id
_entity.type
_entity.pdbx_description
1 polymer ?
#
loop_
_entity_poly.entity_id
_entity_poly.type
_entity_poly.pdbx_seq_one_letter_code
_entity_poly.pdbx_strand_id
1 'polypeptide(L)'
;MKAKPFVYAGSVTLALAMGIGLWTVSQADPPSRPKVPALQYDPNWPKLPLPLAGQFGTPAAISTATGKPKPWVTGEVAGTCVDSQDHVFTVNRGNLIAPETVTAVSSPTVIEFDAAGNVVNAFNIKAKDSTATLVPVNQAQIHGCFVDYQDNIWIGGNGNGVEVKYSHDGSTWLNQIGVYNVCDNPPANTCGNSGGNPLARQRVRGRRLRKPPRGRIPGQPQRHRDVA
;
A
#
# COMPACT_ATOMS: atom_id res chain seq x y z
N MET A 1 51.59 64.41 -47.36
CA MET A 1 52.13 64.26 -45.99
C MET A 1 50.96 64.52 -45.03
N LYS A 2 50.48 63.67 -44.12
CA LYS A 2 50.83 62.37 -43.56
C LYS A 2 49.51 61.64 -43.25
N ALA A 3 49.54 60.32 -43.30
CA ALA A 3 48.41 59.42 -43.09
C ALA A 3 48.04 59.24 -41.60
N LYS A 4 46.77 58.82 -41.39
CA LYS A 4 46.18 58.13 -40.21
C LYS A 4 45.71 58.99 -39.03
N PRO A 5 44.38 59.05 -38.83
CA PRO A 5 43.82 58.72 -37.50
C PRO A 5 42.69 57.65 -37.54
N PHE A 6 42.20 57.27 -38.72
CA PHE A 6 40.97 56.46 -38.82
C PHE A 6 41.11 54.96 -38.48
N VAL A 7 42.33 54.44 -38.38
CA VAL A 7 42.56 53.00 -38.11
C VAL A 7 42.34 52.66 -36.64
N TYR A 8 42.53 53.61 -35.71
CA TYR A 8 42.36 53.36 -34.27
C TYR A 8 40.91 53.47 -33.80
N ALA A 9 40.07 54.23 -34.52
CA ALA A 9 38.67 54.43 -34.15
C ALA A 9 37.82 53.16 -34.38
N GLY A 10 38.10 52.42 -35.46
CA GLY A 10 37.38 51.18 -35.79
C GLY A 10 37.70 50.01 -34.85
N SER A 11 38.95 49.89 -34.38
CA SER A 11 39.34 48.84 -33.44
C SER A 11 38.76 49.06 -32.04
N VAL A 12 38.61 50.31 -31.60
CA VAL A 12 38.04 50.63 -30.28
C VAL A 12 36.52 50.42 -30.28
N THR A 13 35.81 50.74 -31.37
CA THR A 13 34.36 50.48 -31.46
C THR A 13 34.03 49.00 -31.52
N LEU A 14 34.84 48.19 -32.22
CA LEU A 14 34.64 46.74 -32.26
C LEU A 14 34.91 46.08 -30.90
N ALA A 15 35.94 46.54 -30.17
CA ALA A 15 36.25 46.04 -28.83
C ALA A 15 35.17 46.41 -27.80
N LEU A 16 34.59 47.63 -27.89
CA LEU A 16 33.50 48.04 -27.01
C LEU A 16 32.20 47.26 -27.29
N ALA A 17 31.90 47.00 -28.56
CA ALA A 17 30.72 46.21 -28.96
C ALA A 17 30.81 44.74 -28.50
N MET A 18 32.00 44.14 -28.56
CA MET A 18 32.22 42.79 -28.00
C MET A 18 32.18 42.79 -26.47
N GLY A 19 32.63 43.86 -25.81
CA GLY A 19 32.59 43.99 -24.34
C GLY A 19 31.17 44.13 -23.76
N ILE A 20 30.25 44.78 -24.48
CA ILE A 20 28.84 44.94 -24.05
C ILE A 20 28.01 43.69 -24.40
N GLY A 21 28.32 43.00 -25.51
CA GLY A 21 27.63 41.77 -25.90
C GLY A 21 27.91 40.56 -25.00
N LEU A 22 28.99 40.58 -24.22
CA LEU A 22 29.35 39.51 -23.28
C LEU A 22 28.76 39.69 -21.87
N TRP A 23 28.10 40.82 -21.58
CA TRP A 23 27.48 41.07 -20.27
C TRP A 23 26.00 40.72 -20.20
N THR A 24 25.34 40.48 -21.34
CA THR A 24 24.02 39.83 -21.33
C THR A 24 24.22 38.33 -21.24
N VAL A 25 24.76 37.87 -20.12
CA VAL A 25 24.44 36.53 -19.64
C VAL A 25 22.94 36.59 -19.37
N SER A 26 22.14 36.15 -20.34
CA SER A 26 20.76 35.77 -20.04
C SER A 26 20.90 34.73 -18.93
N GLN A 27 20.58 35.13 -17.70
CA GLN A 27 20.18 34.18 -16.68
C GLN A 27 19.03 33.42 -17.33
N ALA A 28 19.31 32.20 -17.80
CA ALA A 28 18.24 31.31 -18.18
C ALA A 28 17.41 31.16 -16.91
N ASP A 29 16.16 31.62 -16.94
CA ASP A 29 15.24 31.36 -15.85
C ASP A 29 15.35 29.86 -15.55
N PRO A 30 15.60 29.47 -14.28
CA PRO A 30 15.65 28.06 -13.96
C PRO A 30 14.38 27.41 -14.50
N PRO A 31 14.46 26.25 -15.18
CA PRO A 31 13.29 25.60 -15.73
C PRO A 31 12.22 25.56 -14.63
N SER A 32 11.03 26.05 -14.97
CA SER A 32 9.92 26.11 -14.02
C SER A 32 9.83 24.75 -13.33
N ARG A 33 9.87 24.76 -12.00
CA ARG A 33 9.80 23.50 -11.24
C ARG A 33 8.63 22.69 -11.80
N PRO A 34 8.81 21.40 -12.09
CA PRO A 34 7.71 20.56 -12.57
C PRO A 34 6.50 20.83 -11.68
N LYS A 35 5.35 21.18 -12.27
CA LYS A 35 4.11 21.35 -11.52
C LYS A 35 3.87 20.03 -10.80
N VAL A 36 4.19 19.97 -9.52
CA VAL A 36 3.88 18.83 -8.66
C VAL A 36 2.35 18.77 -8.63
N PRO A 37 1.73 17.62 -8.94
CA PRO A 37 0.29 17.47 -8.82
C PRO A 37 -0.14 17.86 -7.41
N ALA A 38 -1.07 18.82 -7.31
CA ALA A 38 -1.72 19.11 -6.04
C ALA A 38 -2.76 18.01 -5.80
N LEU A 39 -2.68 17.33 -4.66
CA LEU A 39 -3.74 16.42 -4.23
C LEU A 39 -5.02 17.24 -4.07
N GLN A 40 -6.06 16.83 -4.80
CA GLN A 40 -7.40 17.42 -4.69
C GLN A 40 -8.30 16.45 -3.94
N TYR A 41 -9.07 16.98 -3.00
CA TYR A 41 -10.11 16.22 -2.34
C TYR A 41 -11.30 16.06 -3.29
N ASP A 42 -11.74 14.81 -3.51
CA ASP A 42 -12.98 14.51 -4.21
C ASP A 42 -14.10 14.26 -3.18
N PRO A 43 -15.09 15.17 -3.04
CA PRO A 43 -16.20 15.00 -2.11
C PRO A 43 -17.21 13.93 -2.52
N ASN A 44 -17.18 13.46 -3.78
CA ASN A 44 -18.15 12.51 -4.31
C ASN A 44 -17.61 11.08 -4.41
N TRP A 45 -16.36 10.88 -3.98
CA TRP A 45 -15.70 9.58 -3.96
C TRP A 45 -15.55 9.04 -2.53
N PRO A 46 -15.91 7.77 -2.25
CA PRO A 46 -16.63 6.84 -3.13
C PRO A 46 -18.12 7.24 -3.24
N LYS A 47 -18.82 6.70 -4.23
CA LYS A 47 -20.26 6.96 -4.38
C LYS A 47 -21.04 6.30 -3.26
N LEU A 48 -21.92 7.09 -2.65
CA LEU A 48 -22.81 6.67 -1.57
C LEU A 48 -24.28 6.76 -2.00
N PRO A 49 -25.17 5.96 -1.40
CA PRO A 49 -24.90 4.94 -0.38
C PRO A 49 -24.18 3.71 -0.94
N LEU A 50 -23.48 2.98 -0.06
CA LEU A 50 -22.97 1.66 -0.40
C LEU A 50 -24.11 0.70 -0.74
N PRO A 51 -23.81 -0.43 -1.43
CA PRO A 51 -24.79 -1.45 -1.76
C PRO A 51 -25.58 -1.97 -0.55
N LEU A 52 -26.72 -2.59 -0.85
CA LEU A 52 -27.61 -3.21 0.12
C LEU A 52 -27.31 -4.70 0.28
N ALA A 53 -27.69 -5.24 1.43
CA ALA A 53 -27.70 -6.68 1.69
C ALA A 53 -28.47 -7.43 0.59
N GLY A 54 -27.91 -8.53 0.08
CA GLY A 54 -28.46 -9.26 -1.07
C GLY A 54 -27.81 -8.90 -2.41
N GLN A 55 -27.09 -7.78 -2.49
CA GLN A 55 -26.29 -7.43 -3.67
C GLN A 55 -24.90 -8.10 -3.61
N PHE A 56 -24.23 -8.24 -4.76
CA PHE A 56 -22.90 -8.87 -4.90
C PHE A 56 -22.78 -10.24 -4.22
N GLY A 57 -23.86 -11.05 -4.25
CA GLY A 57 -23.88 -12.38 -3.65
C GLY A 57 -23.87 -12.40 -2.12
N THR A 58 -24.03 -11.27 -1.45
CA THR A 58 -24.18 -11.22 0.02
C THR A 58 -25.53 -11.77 0.48
N PRO A 59 -25.64 -12.31 1.70
CA PRO A 59 -26.93 -12.70 2.25
C PRO A 59 -27.89 -11.51 2.35
N ALA A 60 -29.16 -11.76 2.05
CA ALA A 60 -30.21 -10.76 2.26
C ALA A 60 -30.38 -10.48 3.76
N ALA A 61 -30.54 -9.21 4.12
CA ALA A 61 -30.89 -8.77 5.45
C ALA A 61 -31.93 -7.67 5.36
N ILE A 62 -33.13 -7.95 5.85
CA ILE A 62 -34.27 -7.04 5.76
C ILE A 62 -34.46 -6.31 7.09
N SER A 63 -34.63 -5.00 7.03
CA SER A 63 -35.00 -4.20 8.19
C SER A 63 -36.43 -4.51 8.60
N THR A 64 -36.62 -4.94 9.86
CA THR A 64 -37.97 -5.18 10.42
C THR A 64 -38.77 -3.89 10.57
N ALA A 65 -38.10 -2.73 10.65
CA ALA A 65 -38.75 -1.43 10.75
C ALA A 65 -39.26 -0.89 9.41
N THR A 66 -38.59 -1.20 8.30
CA THR A 66 -38.91 -0.60 6.98
C THR A 66 -39.33 -1.61 5.92
N GLY A 67 -39.12 -2.92 6.15
CA GLY A 67 -39.33 -3.97 5.17
C GLY A 67 -38.34 -3.95 4.00
N LYS A 68 -37.30 -3.10 4.04
CA LYS A 68 -36.32 -2.93 2.96
C LYS A 68 -34.98 -3.60 3.28
N PRO A 69 -34.18 -3.98 2.26
CA PRO A 69 -32.81 -4.44 2.47
C PRO A 69 -31.97 -3.40 3.21
N LYS A 70 -31.20 -3.85 4.19
CA LYS A 70 -30.30 -3.01 4.98
C LYS A 70 -29.09 -2.57 4.14
N PRO A 71 -28.64 -1.31 4.22
CA PRO A 71 -27.40 -0.87 3.61
C PRO A 71 -26.18 -1.54 4.25
N TRP A 72 -25.12 -1.65 3.49
CA TRP A 72 -23.81 -1.99 4.02
C TRP A 72 -23.18 -0.82 4.77
N VAL A 73 -22.47 -1.15 5.84
CA VAL A 73 -21.49 -0.30 6.50
C VAL A 73 -20.22 -1.10 6.70
N THR A 74 -19.06 -0.46 6.59
CA THR A 74 -17.75 -1.16 6.59
C THR A 74 -17.30 -1.57 7.98
N GLY A 75 -17.79 -0.89 9.03
CA GLY A 75 -17.05 -0.80 10.28
C GLY A 75 -15.70 -0.12 10.04
N GLU A 76 -14.66 -0.58 10.75
CA GLU A 76 -13.29 -0.13 10.53
C GLU A 76 -12.77 -0.59 9.16
N VAL A 77 -12.30 0.37 8.36
CA VAL A 77 -11.50 0.10 7.16
C VAL A 77 -10.08 -0.18 7.62
N ALA A 78 -9.68 -1.45 7.59
CA ALA A 78 -8.37 -1.89 8.09
C ALA A 78 -7.23 -1.50 7.15
N GLY A 79 -7.48 -1.52 5.84
CA GLY A 79 -6.49 -1.13 4.85
C GLY A 79 -7.10 -0.83 3.50
N THR A 80 -6.30 -0.15 2.69
CA THR A 80 -6.65 0.28 1.34
C THR A 80 -5.48 -0.03 0.43
N CYS A 81 -5.77 -0.59 -0.75
CA CYS A 81 -4.78 -0.85 -1.78
C CYS A 81 -5.35 -0.44 -3.15
N VAL A 82 -4.46 -0.18 -4.11
CA VAL A 82 -4.83 0.30 -5.45
C VAL A 82 -4.13 -0.59 -6.46
N ASP A 83 -4.84 -0.99 -7.51
CA ASP A 83 -4.32 -1.81 -8.60
C ASP A 83 -3.79 -0.97 -9.78
N SER A 84 -3.40 -1.64 -10.87
CA SER A 84 -2.93 -0.97 -12.08
C SER A 84 -4.02 -0.23 -12.89
N GLN A 85 -5.29 -0.41 -12.55
CA GLN A 85 -6.47 0.14 -13.23
C GLN A 85 -7.08 1.33 -12.48
N ASP A 86 -6.38 1.86 -11.46
CA ASP A 86 -6.89 2.88 -10.53
C ASP A 86 -8.14 2.43 -9.76
N HIS A 87 -8.35 1.12 -9.61
CA HIS A 87 -9.37 0.59 -8.73
C HIS A 87 -8.85 0.59 -7.29
N VAL A 88 -9.70 1.05 -6.37
CA VAL A 88 -9.38 1.10 -4.95
C VAL A 88 -10.08 -0.05 -4.25
N PHE A 89 -9.30 -0.87 -3.57
CA PHE A 89 -9.79 -1.95 -2.73
C PHE A 89 -9.76 -1.52 -1.28
N THR A 90 -10.89 -1.64 -0.57
CA THR A 90 -10.92 -1.54 0.89
C THR A 90 -11.04 -2.94 1.50
N VAL A 91 -10.28 -3.17 2.57
CA VAL A 91 -10.50 -4.34 3.43
C VAL A 91 -11.11 -3.90 4.76
N ASN A 92 -12.27 -4.45 5.07
CA ASN A 92 -13.19 -3.94 6.09
C ASN A 92 -13.34 -4.96 7.22
N ARG A 93 -13.43 -4.50 8.47
CA ARG A 93 -13.53 -5.38 9.64
C ARG A 93 -14.94 -5.78 10.04
N GLY A 94 -15.97 -5.07 9.59
CA GLY A 94 -17.35 -5.42 9.92
C GLY A 94 -17.67 -5.39 11.42
N ASN A 95 -16.85 -4.70 12.21
CA ASN A 95 -16.97 -4.56 13.66
C ASN A 95 -17.99 -3.47 14.02
N LEU A 96 -19.25 -3.70 13.61
CA LEU A 96 -20.36 -2.79 13.86
C LEU A 96 -20.68 -2.70 15.36
N ILE A 97 -21.03 -1.50 15.82
CA ILE A 97 -21.56 -1.30 17.17
C ILE A 97 -23.07 -1.54 17.22
N ALA A 98 -23.61 -1.79 18.42
CA ALA A 98 -25.00 -2.21 18.61
C ALA A 98 -26.04 -1.34 17.85
N PRO A 99 -25.98 0.01 17.87
CA PRO A 99 -26.91 0.84 17.11
C PRO A 99 -26.86 0.61 15.59
N GLU A 100 -25.68 0.35 15.03
CA GLU A 100 -25.49 0.17 13.59
C GLU A 100 -26.12 -1.15 13.10
N THR A 101 -26.07 -2.21 13.92
CA THR A 101 -26.61 -3.52 13.53
C THR A 101 -28.14 -3.51 13.38
N VAL A 102 -28.84 -2.53 13.96
CA VAL A 102 -30.29 -2.36 13.81
C VAL A 102 -30.64 -1.85 12.40
N THR A 103 -29.87 -0.90 11.87
CA THR A 103 -30.20 -0.19 10.63
C THR A 103 -29.37 -0.64 9.43
N ALA A 104 -28.22 -1.28 9.64
CA ALA A 104 -27.28 -1.70 8.60
C ALA A 104 -26.78 -3.14 8.81
N VAL A 105 -25.99 -3.62 7.86
CA VAL A 105 -25.20 -4.84 7.98
C VAL A 105 -23.75 -4.58 7.60
N SER A 106 -22.84 -5.45 8.05
CA SER A 106 -21.46 -5.40 7.60
C SER A 106 -21.37 -5.55 6.09
N SER A 107 -20.51 -4.75 5.45
CA SER A 107 -20.04 -5.04 4.10
C SER A 107 -19.25 -6.35 4.05
N PRO A 108 -19.03 -6.91 2.85
CA PRO A 108 -18.00 -7.94 2.66
C PRO A 108 -16.63 -7.47 3.13
N THR A 109 -15.75 -8.46 3.32
CA THR A 109 -14.37 -8.25 3.73
C THR A 109 -13.63 -7.35 2.75
N VAL A 110 -13.82 -7.54 1.45
CA VAL A 110 -13.23 -6.73 0.38
C VAL A 110 -14.34 -5.99 -0.37
N ILE A 111 -14.17 -4.70 -0.60
CA ILE A 111 -14.95 -3.93 -1.57
C ILE A 111 -13.98 -3.34 -2.59
N GLU A 112 -14.29 -3.49 -3.86
CA GLU A 112 -13.57 -2.89 -4.96
C GLU A 112 -14.38 -1.71 -5.52
N PHE A 113 -13.73 -0.56 -5.61
CA PHE A 113 -14.25 0.65 -6.21
C PHE A 113 -13.50 0.95 -7.51
N ASP A 114 -14.23 1.27 -8.58
CA ASP A 114 -13.58 1.83 -9.77
C ASP A 114 -13.08 3.27 -9.50
N ALA A 115 -12.33 3.83 -10.45
CA ALA A 115 -11.80 5.19 -10.35
C ALA A 115 -12.90 6.26 -10.16
N ALA A 116 -14.13 5.99 -10.59
CA ALA A 116 -15.27 6.88 -10.40
C ALA A 116 -16.00 6.67 -9.05
N GLY A 117 -15.54 5.74 -8.22
CA GLY A 117 -16.07 5.44 -6.90
C GLY A 117 -17.30 4.53 -6.90
N ASN A 118 -17.61 3.87 -8.01
CA ASN A 118 -18.67 2.85 -8.03
C ASN A 118 -18.15 1.55 -7.42
N VAL A 119 -18.98 0.86 -6.64
CA VAL A 119 -18.68 -0.53 -6.25
C VAL A 119 -18.84 -1.43 -7.47
N VAL A 120 -17.75 -2.08 -7.88
CA VAL A 120 -17.72 -2.98 -9.05
C VAL A 120 -17.58 -4.45 -8.64
N ASN A 121 -17.07 -4.72 -7.44
CA ASN A 121 -16.95 -6.06 -6.89
C ASN A 121 -16.92 -6.04 -5.36
N ALA A 122 -17.28 -7.16 -4.73
CA ALA A 122 -17.15 -7.35 -3.30
C ALA A 122 -17.16 -8.83 -2.94
N PHE A 123 -16.29 -9.26 -2.02
CA PHE A 123 -16.18 -10.66 -1.63
C PHE A 123 -15.64 -10.85 -0.21
N ASN A 124 -15.87 -12.03 0.34
CA ASN A 124 -15.33 -12.47 1.63
C ASN A 124 -14.18 -13.45 1.40
N ILE A 125 -13.18 -13.40 2.28
CA ILE A 125 -11.96 -14.20 2.12
C ILE A 125 -12.00 -15.47 2.97
N LYS A 126 -11.23 -16.46 2.55
CA LYS A 126 -11.01 -17.74 3.20
C LYS A 126 -9.51 -18.03 3.27
N ALA A 127 -9.14 -18.87 4.23
CA ALA A 127 -7.77 -19.35 4.40
C ALA A 127 -7.79 -20.85 4.70
N LYS A 128 -6.71 -21.56 4.38
CA LYS A 128 -6.53 -22.95 4.76
C LYS A 128 -6.06 -23.03 6.21
N ASP A 129 -6.77 -23.82 7.00
CA ASP A 129 -6.40 -24.18 8.36
C ASP A 129 -5.37 -25.32 8.40
N SER A 130 -5.09 -25.85 9.59
CA SER A 130 -4.14 -26.95 9.82
C SER A 130 -4.55 -28.27 9.16
N THR A 131 -5.80 -28.40 8.71
CA THR A 131 -6.32 -29.56 7.95
C THR A 131 -6.27 -29.33 6.44
N ALA A 132 -5.71 -28.20 5.99
CA ALA A 132 -5.71 -27.72 4.61
C ALA A 132 -7.11 -27.38 4.07
N THR A 133 -8.11 -27.22 4.94
CA THR A 133 -9.49 -26.89 4.57
C THR A 133 -9.65 -25.37 4.45
N LEU A 134 -10.25 -24.90 3.35
CA LEU A 134 -10.60 -23.48 3.18
C LEU A 134 -11.77 -23.09 4.10
N VAL A 135 -11.47 -22.32 5.12
CA VAL A 135 -12.44 -21.81 6.10
C VAL A 135 -12.58 -20.28 6.01
N PRO A 136 -13.75 -19.71 6.34
CA PRO A 136 -13.91 -18.25 6.43
C PRO A 136 -12.90 -17.62 7.38
N VAL A 137 -12.25 -16.55 6.94
CA VAL A 137 -11.41 -15.73 7.82
C VAL A 137 -12.31 -14.84 8.66
N ASN A 138 -12.00 -14.70 9.94
CA ASN A 138 -12.67 -13.72 10.79
C ASN A 138 -12.39 -12.30 10.29
N GLN A 139 -13.42 -11.67 9.73
CA GLN A 139 -13.35 -10.34 9.14
C GLN A 139 -12.84 -9.27 10.14
N ALA A 140 -13.20 -9.39 11.43
CA ALA A 140 -12.77 -8.45 12.47
C ALA A 140 -11.24 -8.44 12.70
N GLN A 141 -10.53 -9.44 12.19
CA GLN A 141 -9.09 -9.61 12.33
C GLN A 141 -8.30 -9.16 11.10
N ILE A 142 -8.91 -8.56 10.07
CA ILE A 142 -8.14 -8.09 8.90
C ILE A 142 -7.35 -6.82 9.23
N HIS A 143 -6.12 -6.68 8.72
CA HIS A 143 -5.29 -5.50 8.96
C HIS A 143 -4.91 -4.75 7.68
N GLY A 144 -4.86 -5.40 6.53
CA GLY A 144 -4.38 -4.72 5.35
C GLY A 144 -4.46 -5.55 4.09
N CYS A 145 -4.23 -4.86 2.99
CA CYS A 145 -4.13 -5.47 1.68
C CYS A 145 -2.98 -4.89 0.88
N PHE A 146 -2.59 -5.63 -0.16
CA PHE A 146 -1.61 -5.23 -1.14
C PHE A 146 -2.02 -5.82 -2.50
N VAL A 147 -1.86 -5.06 -3.58
CA VAL A 147 -2.08 -5.56 -4.94
C VAL A 147 -0.71 -5.78 -5.58
N ASP A 148 -0.46 -6.99 -6.08
CA ASP A 148 0.81 -7.32 -6.74
C ASP A 148 0.86 -6.90 -8.22
N TYR A 149 2.01 -7.05 -8.85
CA TYR A 149 2.24 -6.62 -10.25
C TYR A 149 1.39 -7.36 -11.30
N GLN A 150 0.66 -8.39 -10.91
CA GLN A 150 -0.30 -9.12 -11.74
C GLN A 150 -1.74 -8.78 -11.35
N ASP A 151 -1.95 -7.70 -10.60
CA ASP A 151 -3.23 -7.25 -10.06
C ASP A 151 -3.93 -8.24 -9.13
N ASN A 152 -3.19 -9.20 -8.57
CA ASN A 152 -3.75 -10.09 -7.56
C ASN A 152 -3.73 -9.42 -6.19
N ILE A 153 -4.77 -9.66 -5.41
CA ILE A 153 -4.92 -9.06 -4.09
C ILE A 153 -4.42 -10.01 -3.00
N TRP A 154 -3.53 -9.48 -2.17
CA TRP A 154 -3.05 -10.07 -0.94
C TRP A 154 -3.79 -9.44 0.23
N ILE A 155 -4.31 -10.25 1.16
CA ILE A 155 -4.97 -9.78 2.38
C ILE A 155 -4.33 -10.45 3.59
N GLY A 156 -3.95 -9.63 4.56
CA GLY A 156 -3.36 -10.05 5.82
C GLY A 156 -4.18 -9.61 7.03
N GLY A 157 -4.09 -10.37 8.11
CA GLY A 157 -4.81 -10.10 9.35
C GLY A 157 -3.93 -9.97 10.58
N ASN A 158 -4.46 -9.29 11.58
CA ASN A 158 -4.01 -9.33 12.95
C ASN A 158 -4.60 -10.55 13.65
N GLY A 159 -3.75 -11.49 14.03
CA GLY A 159 -4.14 -12.54 14.98
C GLY A 159 -4.69 -13.82 14.35
N ASN A 160 -4.44 -14.06 13.07
CA ASN A 160 -4.81 -15.30 12.39
C ASN A 160 -3.62 -16.05 11.76
N GLY A 161 -2.41 -15.46 11.75
CA GLY A 161 -1.17 -16.14 11.32
C GLY A 161 -1.09 -16.45 9.83
N VAL A 162 -1.93 -15.81 9.01
CA VAL A 162 -2.00 -16.09 7.57
C VAL A 162 -2.09 -14.81 6.74
N GLU A 163 -1.50 -14.86 5.56
CA GLU A 163 -1.71 -13.91 4.48
C GLU A 163 -2.20 -14.69 3.26
N VAL A 164 -3.31 -14.26 2.66
CA VAL A 164 -3.97 -14.98 1.56
C VAL A 164 -3.90 -14.17 0.28
N LYS A 165 -3.72 -14.86 -0.84
CA LYS A 165 -3.69 -14.29 -2.19
C LYS A 165 -4.92 -14.74 -2.98
N TYR A 166 -5.60 -13.80 -3.61
CA TYR A 166 -6.74 -14.02 -4.48
C TYR A 166 -6.48 -13.43 -5.88
N SER A 167 -7.19 -13.95 -6.88
CA SER A 167 -7.32 -13.24 -8.16
C SER A 167 -7.90 -11.85 -7.93
N HIS A 168 -7.65 -10.93 -8.87
CA HIS A 168 -8.17 -9.56 -8.85
C HIS A 168 -9.65 -9.48 -8.47
N ASP A 169 -10.47 -10.29 -9.14
CA ASP A 169 -11.93 -10.39 -8.94
C ASP A 169 -12.36 -11.15 -7.67
N GLY A 170 -11.41 -11.69 -6.89
CA GLY A 170 -11.69 -12.48 -5.69
C GLY A 170 -12.31 -13.86 -5.94
N SER A 171 -12.50 -14.27 -7.19
CA SER A 171 -13.19 -15.52 -7.54
C SER A 171 -12.34 -16.76 -7.24
N THR A 172 -11.01 -16.62 -7.31
CA THR A 172 -10.06 -17.72 -7.19
C THR A 172 -9.11 -17.48 -6.02
N TRP A 173 -9.07 -18.43 -5.08
CA TRP A 173 -7.99 -18.50 -4.10
C TRP A 173 -6.71 -19.00 -4.79
N LEU A 174 -5.63 -18.21 -4.74
CA LEU A 174 -4.40 -18.50 -5.46
C LEU A 174 -3.31 -19.07 -4.56
N ASN A 175 -3.12 -18.49 -3.38
CA ASN A 175 -2.05 -18.91 -2.47
C ASN A 175 -2.31 -18.45 -1.03
N GLN A 176 -1.51 -18.94 -0.08
CA GLN A 176 -1.35 -18.33 1.23
C GLN A 176 0.06 -18.51 1.78
N ILE A 177 0.44 -17.62 2.69
CA ILE A 177 1.61 -17.74 3.55
C ILE A 177 1.11 -17.98 4.97
N GLY A 178 1.63 -19.00 5.64
CA GLY A 178 1.20 -19.40 6.98
C GLY A 178 0.02 -20.37 6.96
N VAL A 179 -0.49 -20.68 8.15
CA VAL A 179 -1.63 -21.57 8.38
C VAL A 179 -2.62 -20.84 9.28
N TYR A 180 -3.89 -20.83 8.89
CA TYR A 180 -4.92 -20.10 9.64
C TYR A 180 -4.98 -20.57 11.10
N ASN A 181 -4.91 -19.61 12.04
CA ASN A 181 -4.84 -19.78 13.49
C ASN A 181 -3.60 -20.50 14.04
N VAL A 182 -2.50 -20.53 13.28
CA VAL A 182 -1.21 -21.06 13.72
C VAL A 182 -0.18 -19.95 13.74
N CYS A 183 0.50 -19.76 14.88
CA CYS A 183 1.47 -18.69 15.07
C CYS A 183 2.65 -19.12 15.94
N ASP A 184 3.83 -18.61 15.61
CA ASP A 184 5.08 -18.93 16.31
C ASP A 184 5.28 -18.14 17.63
N ASN A 185 4.32 -17.31 18.00
CA ASN A 185 4.36 -16.50 19.22
C ASN A 185 4.09 -17.38 20.46
N PRO A 186 4.92 -17.31 21.53
CA PRO A 186 4.73 -18.12 22.75
C PRO A 186 3.62 -17.56 23.68
N PRO A 187 2.83 -18.40 24.38
CA PRO A 187 2.71 -19.84 24.19
C PRO A 187 2.21 -20.14 22.77
N ALA A 188 2.66 -21.25 22.18
CA ALA A 188 2.45 -21.56 20.77
C ALA A 188 0.99 -21.32 20.32
N ASN A 189 0.82 -20.81 19.10
CA ASN A 189 -0.46 -20.41 18.50
C ASN A 189 -1.14 -19.21 19.15
N THR A 190 -0.40 -18.40 19.93
CA THR A 190 -0.93 -17.10 20.39
C THR A 190 -0.79 -16.06 19.28
N CYS A 191 -1.74 -16.03 18.35
CA CYS A 191 -1.69 -15.06 17.27
C CYS A 191 -1.97 -13.63 17.74
N GLY A 192 -1.26 -12.65 17.16
CA GLY A 192 -1.46 -11.22 17.46
C GLY A 192 -0.66 -10.71 18.67
N ASN A 193 -0.56 -9.38 18.76
CA ASN A 193 0.08 -8.63 19.84
C ASN A 193 1.47 -9.13 20.31
N SER A 194 2.29 -9.66 19.39
CA SER A 194 3.65 -10.13 19.71
C SER A 194 4.53 -9.01 20.25
N GLY A 195 4.22 -7.76 19.93
CA GLY A 195 4.84 -6.57 20.52
C GLY A 195 4.57 -6.42 22.03
N GLY A 196 3.42 -6.86 22.53
CA GLY A 196 3.12 -6.84 23.97
C GLY A 196 3.68 -8.04 24.74
N ASN A 197 4.09 -9.10 24.04
CA ASN A 197 4.50 -10.35 24.65
C ASN A 197 5.98 -10.35 25.05
N PRO A 198 6.33 -10.32 26.35
CA PRO A 198 7.73 -10.33 26.79
C PRO A 198 8.46 -11.61 26.37
N LEU A 199 7.74 -12.74 26.26
CA LEU A 199 8.29 -14.02 25.83
C LEU A 199 8.63 -14.04 24.34
N ALA A 200 7.88 -13.30 23.51
CA ALA A 200 8.19 -13.13 22.08
C ALA A 200 9.44 -12.28 21.85
N ARG A 201 9.74 -11.37 22.78
CA ARG A 201 10.89 -10.46 22.72
C ARG A 201 12.18 -11.08 23.25
N GLN A 202 12.11 -12.28 23.84
CA GLN A 202 13.29 -12.98 24.31
C GLN A 202 14.12 -13.42 23.10
N ARG A 203 15.24 -12.74 22.86
CA ARG A 203 16.26 -13.24 21.92
C ARG A 203 16.63 -14.64 22.40
N VAL A 204 16.28 -15.66 21.63
CA VAL A 204 16.83 -17.00 21.83
C VAL A 204 18.33 -16.88 21.64
N ARG A 205 19.08 -16.78 22.75
CA ARG A 205 20.55 -16.87 22.77
C ARG A 205 20.92 -18.30 22.34
N GLY A 206 20.96 -18.55 21.03
CA GLY A 206 21.28 -19.89 20.51
C GLY A 206 21.00 -20.11 19.03
N ARG A 207 20.11 -19.34 18.39
CA ARG A 207 19.88 -19.43 16.94
C ARG A 207 20.11 -18.09 16.27
N ARG A 208 21.39 -17.71 16.14
CA ARG A 208 21.75 -16.82 15.03
C ARG A 208 21.40 -17.59 13.75
N LEU A 209 20.64 -16.98 12.84
CA LEU A 209 20.73 -17.35 11.42
C LEU A 209 22.23 -17.42 11.13
N ARG A 210 22.75 -18.63 10.86
CA ARG A 210 24.15 -18.79 10.51
C ARG A 210 24.33 -17.91 9.28
N LYS A 211 25.09 -16.83 9.43
CA LYS A 211 25.58 -16.05 8.30
C LYS A 211 26.18 -17.08 7.34
N PRO A 212 25.78 -17.13 6.06
CA PRO A 212 26.40 -18.05 5.13
C PRO A 212 27.92 -17.84 5.23
N PRO A 213 28.71 -18.93 5.27
CA PRO A 213 30.16 -18.80 5.42
C PRO A 213 30.62 -17.84 4.33
N ARG A 214 31.28 -16.75 4.74
CA ARG A 214 31.90 -15.83 3.79
C ARG A 214 32.91 -16.66 3.01
N GLY A 215 32.57 -17.01 1.78
CA GLY A 215 33.51 -17.59 0.83
C GLY A 215 34.73 -16.68 0.80
N ARG A 216 35.88 -17.26 1.16
CA ARG A 216 37.16 -16.57 1.09
C ARG A 216 37.44 -16.41 -0.41
N ILE A 217 37.34 -15.19 -0.92
CA ILE A 217 37.90 -14.87 -2.24
C ILE A 217 39.43 -15.01 -2.06
N PRO A 218 40.12 -15.90 -2.80
CA PRO A 218 41.56 -16.03 -2.70
C PRO A 218 42.23 -14.72 -3.16
N GLY A 219 43.11 -14.14 -2.34
CA GLY A 219 44.02 -13.06 -2.78
C GLY A 219 43.95 -11.69 -2.08
N GLN A 220 43.18 -11.50 -1.00
CA GLN A 220 43.18 -10.22 -0.26
C GLN A 220 44.08 -10.29 1.00
N PRO A 221 45.11 -9.42 1.13
CA PRO A 221 46.00 -9.39 2.29
C PRO A 221 45.30 -8.76 3.51
N GLN A 222 45.49 -9.35 4.69
CA GLN A 222 44.90 -8.88 5.95
C GLN A 222 45.58 -7.60 6.43
N ARG A 223 44.83 -6.51 6.58
CA ARG A 223 45.28 -5.36 7.40
C ARG A 223 44.88 -5.64 8.85
N HIS A 224 45.87 -5.82 9.71
CA HIS A 224 45.70 -5.75 11.16
C HIS A 224 45.35 -4.31 11.54
N ARG A 225 44.28 -4.12 12.32
CA ARG A 225 44.04 -2.90 13.08
C ARG A 225 44.41 -3.21 14.53
N ASP A 226 45.51 -2.62 14.96
CA ASP A 226 45.84 -2.52 16.38
C ASP A 226 44.83 -1.59 17.06
N VAL A 227 44.36 -2.03 18.23
CA VAL A 227 43.44 -1.30 19.10
C VAL A 227 44.28 -0.59 20.15
N ALA A 228 44.05 0.71 20.32
CA ALA A 228 44.35 1.47 21.53
C ALA A 228 43.04 1.76 22.25
#